data_AF-A0A929UH06-F1
#
_entry.id   AF-A0A929UH06-F1
#
_cell.length_a   1.000
_cell.length_b   1.000
_cell.length_c   1.000
_cell.angle_alpha   90.00
_cell.angle_beta   90.00
_cell.angle_gamma   90.00
#
_symmetry.space_group_name_H-M   'P 1'
#
loop_
_entity.id
_entity.type
_entity.pdbx_description
1 polymer ?
#
loop_
_entity_poly.entity_id
_entity_poly.type
_entity_poly.pdbx_seq_one_letter_code
_entity_poly.pdbx_strand_id
1 'polypeptide(L)'
;PFTRTTDAKGVDHFYGHAEVSAELAESVLMRMKCDHKTIRRVCNLIYFHDAGVREKLDKRAVRKLAAKVGREDFPLLLEVKAADNAAKRPYMREENQEQIRKCADLLEEILREQDALTLHELRVSGKDLIAAGMRPGPEVGKTLEAMLADVIECPAHNTKEYLLEEGRFI
;
A
#
# COMPACT_ATOMS: atom_id res chain seq x y z
N PRO A 1 14.50 14.54 17.43
CA PRO A 1 13.61 13.55 16.77
C PRO A 1 13.61 12.24 17.57
N PHE A 2 12.46 11.58 17.72
CA PHE A 2 12.30 10.42 18.63
C PHE A 2 13.13 9.18 18.25
N THR A 3 13.44 9.02 16.96
CA THR A 3 14.18 7.88 16.42
C THR A 3 15.59 8.22 15.94
N ARG A 4 16.14 9.36 16.38
CA ARG A 4 17.47 9.79 15.94
C ARG A 4 18.55 8.85 16.50
N THR A 5 19.36 8.29 15.62
CA THR A 5 20.63 7.64 15.96
C THR A 5 21.76 8.32 15.19
N THR A 6 22.96 8.38 15.74
CA THR A 6 24.12 9.01 15.07
C THR A 6 25.20 7.95 14.90
N ASP A 7 25.71 7.77 13.69
CA ASP A 7 26.77 6.79 13.43
C ASP A 7 28.17 7.31 13.81
N ALA A 8 29.18 6.44 13.69
CA ALA A 8 30.57 6.76 14.03
C ALA A 8 31.19 7.88 13.16
N LYS A 9 30.56 8.23 12.03
CA LYS A 9 30.97 9.33 11.14
C LYS A 9 30.23 10.63 11.45
N GLY A 10 29.36 10.65 12.47
CA GLY A 10 28.54 11.81 12.82
C GLY A 10 27.32 12.00 11.93
N VAL A 11 26.92 10.99 11.15
CA VAL A 11 25.73 11.05 10.31
C VAL A 11 24.52 10.63 11.13
N ASP A 12 23.49 11.48 11.14
CA ASP A 12 22.20 11.17 11.78
C ASP A 12 21.35 10.27 10.88
N HIS A 13 20.76 9.25 11.49
CA HIS A 13 19.83 8.29 10.92
C HIS A 13 18.51 8.32 11.70
N PHE A 14 17.42 7.96 11.02
CA PHE A 14 16.06 7.97 11.57
C PHE A 14 15.34 6.66 11.28
N TYR A 15 15.90 5.54 11.73
CA TYR A 15 15.33 4.22 11.47
C TYR A 15 13.94 4.09 12.12
N GLY A 16 12.99 3.50 11.39
CA GLY A 16 11.61 3.29 11.89
C GLY A 16 10.82 4.57 12.15
N HIS A 17 11.29 5.74 11.70
CA HIS A 17 10.63 7.01 12.04
C HIS A 17 9.19 7.12 11.53
N ALA A 18 8.87 6.50 10.39
CA ALA A 18 7.53 6.56 9.82
C ALA A 18 6.50 5.87 10.74
N GLU A 19 6.86 4.71 11.29
CA GLU A 19 6.02 3.95 12.22
C GLU A 19 5.81 4.72 13.53
N VAL A 20 6.90 5.14 14.18
CA VAL A 20 6.82 5.92 15.42
C VAL A 20 6.07 7.23 15.21
N SER A 21 6.23 7.90 14.06
CA SER A 21 5.51 9.14 13.76
C SER A 21 4.01 8.91 13.55
N ALA A 22 3.61 7.77 12.98
CA ALA A 22 2.20 7.41 12.80
C ALA A 22 1.51 7.16 14.14
N GLU A 23 2.17 6.46 15.08
CA GLU A 23 1.66 6.22 16.45
C GLU A 23 1.52 7.53 17.24
N LEU A 24 2.50 8.42 17.12
CA LEU A 24 2.45 9.76 17.73
C LEU A 24 1.29 10.58 17.15
N ALA A 25 1.12 10.56 15.82
CA ALA A 25 0.03 11.27 15.15
C ALA A 25 -1.34 10.74 15.58
N GLU A 26 -1.51 9.42 15.70
CA GLU A 26 -2.74 8.80 16.18
C GLU A 26 -3.10 9.32 17.57
N SER A 27 -2.15 9.25 18.50
CA SER A 27 -2.33 9.71 19.88
C SER A 27 -2.74 11.19 19.96
N VAL A 28 -2.12 12.04 19.13
CA VAL A 28 -2.44 13.48 19.08
C VAL A 28 -3.83 13.72 18.50
N LEU A 29 -4.17 13.08 17.38
CA LEU A 29 -5.45 13.29 16.70
C LEU A 29 -6.63 12.73 17.51
N MET A 30 -6.44 11.61 18.21
CA MET A 30 -7.40 11.06 19.16
C MET A 30 -7.70 12.07 20.28
N ARG A 31 -6.66 12.70 20.85
CA ARG A 31 -6.83 13.76 21.86
C ARG A 31 -7.54 15.00 21.30
N MET A 32 -7.32 15.32 20.03
CA MET A 32 -8.02 16.40 19.33
C MET A 32 -9.47 16.04 18.94
N LYS A 33 -9.91 14.80 19.19
CA LYS A 33 -11.25 14.29 18.84
C LYS A 33 -11.54 14.36 17.34
N CYS A 34 -10.52 14.16 16.50
CA CYS A 34 -10.73 13.98 15.06
C CYS A 34 -11.54 12.70 14.79
N ASP A 35 -12.24 12.66 13.66
CA ASP A 35 -12.98 11.46 13.27
C ASP A 35 -12.03 10.31 12.90
N HIS A 36 -12.47 9.07 13.13
CA HIS A 36 -11.61 7.89 12.90
C HIS A 36 -11.20 7.71 11.43
N LYS A 37 -11.97 8.23 10.45
CA LYS A 37 -11.59 8.14 9.04
C LYS A 37 -10.37 9.03 8.78
N THR A 38 -10.40 10.26 9.28
CA THR A 38 -9.26 11.20 9.22
C THR A 38 -8.05 10.64 9.94
N ILE A 39 -8.22 10.11 11.16
CA ILE A 39 -7.11 9.54 11.94
C ILE A 39 -6.42 8.42 11.16
N ARG A 40 -7.18 7.42 10.70
CA ARG A 40 -6.64 6.30 9.92
C ARG A 40 -5.89 6.78 8.68
N ARG A 41 -6.49 7.71 7.93
CA ARG A 41 -5.88 8.27 6.71
C ARG A 41 -4.56 8.97 7.01
N VAL A 42 -4.53 9.86 8.00
CA VAL A 42 -3.31 10.60 8.35
C VAL A 42 -2.20 9.65 8.82
N CYS A 43 -2.51 8.70 9.71
CA CYS A 43 -1.54 7.71 10.18
C CYS A 43 -1.01 6.83 9.04
N ASN A 44 -1.89 6.41 8.13
CA ASN A 44 -1.52 5.63 6.95
C ASN A 44 -0.58 6.40 6.02
N LEU A 45 -0.88 7.66 5.72
CA LEU A 45 -0.01 8.53 4.92
C LEU A 45 1.35 8.75 5.57
N ILE A 46 1.39 8.97 6.88
CA ILE A 46 2.65 9.09 7.64
C ILE A 46 3.41 7.76 7.63
N TYR A 47 2.75 6.62 7.79
CA TYR A 47 3.45 5.33 7.78
C TYR A 47 4.14 5.05 6.44
N PHE A 48 3.49 5.40 5.33
CA PHE A 48 4.01 5.12 3.98
C PHE A 48 4.79 6.28 3.33
N HIS A 49 4.90 7.46 3.96
CA HIS A 49 5.52 8.64 3.33
C HIS A 49 6.97 8.39 2.88
N ASP A 50 7.75 7.66 3.66
CA ASP A 50 9.15 7.28 3.35
C ASP A 50 9.26 5.87 2.75
N ALA A 51 8.14 5.21 2.45
CA ALA A 51 8.17 3.93 1.75
C ALA A 51 8.76 4.16 0.34
N GLY A 52 9.98 3.69 0.14
CA GLY A 52 10.65 3.76 -1.15
C GLY A 52 10.16 2.66 -2.08
N VAL A 53 10.08 2.96 -3.38
CA VAL A 53 10.09 1.91 -4.41
C VAL A 53 11.54 1.50 -4.59
N ARG A 54 12.04 0.71 -3.62
CA ARG A 54 13.47 0.50 -3.38
C ARG A 54 14.22 -0.21 -4.50
N GLU A 55 13.52 -0.86 -5.43
CA GLU A 55 14.13 -1.56 -6.56
C GLU A 55 13.20 -1.45 -7.77
N LYS A 56 13.55 -0.57 -8.73
CA LYS A 56 12.83 -0.26 -9.97
C LYS A 56 11.34 0.10 -9.79
N LEU A 57 11.02 1.35 -10.07
CA LEU A 57 9.64 1.79 -10.23
C LEU A 57 9.01 1.09 -11.44
N ASP A 58 8.27 0.03 -11.18
CA ASP A 58 7.46 -0.74 -12.14
C ASP A 58 6.01 -0.90 -11.65
N LYS A 59 5.14 -1.32 -12.56
CA LYS A 59 3.69 -1.45 -12.31
C LYS A 59 3.37 -2.42 -11.16
N ARG A 60 4.15 -3.49 -11.01
CA ARG A 60 3.96 -4.50 -9.97
C ARG A 60 4.25 -3.91 -8.59
N ALA A 61 5.36 -3.18 -8.45
CA ALA A 61 5.73 -2.52 -7.21
C ALA A 61 4.71 -1.45 -6.80
N VAL A 62 4.25 -0.63 -7.76
CA VAL A 62 3.21 0.39 -7.52
C VAL A 62 1.91 -0.26 -7.07
N ARG A 63 1.45 -1.33 -7.73
CA ARG A 63 0.23 -2.06 -7.35
C ARG A 63 0.31 -2.65 -5.94
N LYS A 64 1.44 -3.27 -5.58
CA LYS A 64 1.66 -3.78 -4.22
C LYS A 64 1.56 -2.67 -3.18
N LEU A 65 2.17 -1.52 -3.45
CA LEU A 65 2.10 -0.38 -2.55
C LEU A 65 0.67 0.19 -2.52
N ALA A 66 -0.04 0.24 -3.66
CA ALA A 66 -1.42 0.68 -3.76
C ALA A 66 -2.40 -0.21 -2.99
N ALA A 67 -2.19 -1.53 -3.01
CA ALA A 67 -2.96 -2.46 -2.19
C ALA A 67 -2.71 -2.27 -0.68
N LYS A 68 -1.47 -1.97 -0.28
CA LYS A 68 -1.10 -1.74 1.13
C LYS A 68 -1.60 -0.40 1.67
N VAL A 69 -1.41 0.67 0.90
CA VAL A 69 -1.83 2.03 1.26
C VAL A 69 -3.35 2.18 1.14
N GLY A 70 -3.95 1.50 0.16
CA GLY A 70 -5.35 1.65 -0.18
C GLY A 70 -5.57 2.60 -1.35
N ARG A 71 -6.51 2.21 -2.22
CA ARG A 71 -6.85 2.90 -3.47
C ARG A 71 -7.17 4.39 -3.30
N GLU A 72 -7.93 4.74 -2.25
CA GLU A 72 -8.32 6.13 -2.00
C GLU A 72 -7.17 6.99 -1.45
N ASP A 73 -6.26 6.38 -0.69
CA ASP A 73 -5.22 7.10 0.04
C ASP A 73 -3.95 7.25 -0.79
N PHE A 74 -3.73 6.38 -1.78
CA PHE A 74 -2.51 6.39 -2.59
C PHE A 74 -2.27 7.70 -3.37
N PRO A 75 -3.28 8.33 -4.01
CA PRO A 75 -3.10 9.64 -4.64
C PRO A 75 -2.63 10.70 -3.63
N LEU A 76 -3.20 10.70 -2.42
CA LEU A 76 -2.80 11.61 -1.34
C LEU A 76 -1.37 11.32 -0.87
N LEU A 77 -0.94 10.05 -0.87
CA LEU A 77 0.44 9.69 -0.57
C LEU A 77 1.42 10.30 -1.59
N LEU A 78 1.05 10.34 -2.86
CA LEU A 78 1.88 11.00 -3.89
C LEU A 78 1.98 12.51 -3.66
N GLU A 79 0.89 13.15 -3.22
CA GLU A 79 0.91 14.57 -2.83
C GLU A 79 1.81 14.81 -1.62
N VAL A 80 1.72 13.98 -0.58
CA VAL A 80 2.61 14.06 0.60
C VAL A 80 4.07 13.88 0.18
N LYS A 81 4.37 12.92 -0.68
CA LYS A 81 5.73 12.71 -1.22
C LYS A 81 6.22 13.90 -2.04
N ALA A 82 5.36 14.54 -2.84
CA ALA A 82 5.69 15.74 -3.59
C ALA A 82 5.99 16.92 -2.67
N ALA A 83 5.20 17.09 -1.60
CA ALA A 83 5.41 18.12 -0.59
C ALA A 83 6.73 17.90 0.18
N ASP A 84 7.02 16.67 0.60
CA ASP A 84 8.29 16.31 1.24
C ASP A 84 9.48 16.56 0.29
N ASN A 85 9.34 16.16 -0.98
CA ASN A 85 10.37 16.39 -1.98
C ASN A 85 10.63 17.88 -2.22
N ALA A 86 9.60 18.74 -2.21
CA ALA A 86 9.74 20.18 -2.36
C ALA A 86 10.58 20.81 -1.24
N ALA A 87 10.62 20.20 -0.04
CA ALA A 87 11.46 20.63 1.08
C ALA A 87 12.93 20.16 0.99
N LYS A 88 13.27 19.21 0.08
CA LYS A 88 14.64 18.67 -0.07
C LYS A 88 15.59 19.65 -0.74
N ARG A 89 16.88 19.31 -0.78
CA ARG A 89 17.91 20.10 -1.50
C ARG A 89 17.65 20.07 -3.01
N PRO A 90 17.88 21.17 -3.75
CA PRO A 90 17.52 21.28 -5.17
C PRO A 90 17.98 20.11 -6.05
N TYR A 91 19.22 19.62 -5.87
CA TYR A 91 19.79 18.54 -6.69
C TYR A 91 19.09 17.18 -6.49
N MET A 92 18.35 16.97 -5.39
CA MET A 92 17.55 15.75 -5.16
C MET A 92 16.11 15.89 -5.68
N ARG A 93 15.64 17.12 -5.96
CA ARG A 93 14.23 17.37 -6.23
C ARG A 93 13.78 16.81 -7.57
N GLU A 94 14.56 17.03 -8.62
CA GLU A 94 14.17 16.67 -9.98
C GLU A 94 14.02 15.15 -10.15
N GLU A 95 15.03 14.38 -9.73
CA GLU A 95 15.00 12.92 -9.82
C GLU A 95 13.83 12.33 -9.02
N ASN A 96 13.64 12.77 -7.77
CA ASN A 96 12.52 12.32 -6.94
C ASN A 96 11.16 12.72 -7.54
N GLN A 97 11.06 13.92 -8.11
CA GLN A 97 9.81 14.39 -8.72
C GLN A 97 9.44 13.56 -9.93
N GLU A 98 10.44 13.15 -10.73
CA GLU A 98 10.24 12.26 -11.87
C GLU A 98 9.78 10.87 -11.42
N GLN A 99 10.34 10.33 -10.34
CA GLN A 99 9.85 9.07 -9.75
C GLN A 99 8.40 9.20 -9.26
N ILE A 100 8.04 10.33 -8.64
CA ILE A 100 6.65 10.57 -8.19
C ILE A 100 5.69 10.61 -9.40
N ARG A 101 6.06 11.30 -10.48
CA ARG A 101 5.25 11.36 -11.72
C ARG A 101 5.06 9.98 -12.34
N LYS A 102 6.16 9.24 -12.55
CA LYS A 102 6.08 7.89 -13.09
C LYS A 102 5.25 6.96 -12.21
N CYS A 103 5.26 7.15 -10.89
CA CYS A 103 4.42 6.38 -9.97
C CYS A 103 2.93 6.72 -10.15
N ALA A 104 2.61 7.99 -10.39
CA ALA A 104 1.26 8.45 -10.71
C ALA A 104 0.76 7.85 -12.03
N ASP A 105 1.59 7.85 -13.08
CA ASP A 105 1.23 7.28 -14.39
C ASP A 105 0.94 5.78 -14.30
N LEU A 106 1.78 5.04 -13.56
CA LEU A 106 1.58 3.61 -13.31
C LEU A 106 0.32 3.34 -12.48
N LEU A 107 0.03 4.19 -11.48
CA LEU A 107 -1.22 4.10 -10.73
C LEU A 107 -2.42 4.31 -11.64
N GLU A 108 -2.40 5.32 -12.52
CA GLU A 108 -3.47 5.56 -13.47
C GLU A 108 -3.69 4.35 -14.38
N GLU A 109 -2.62 3.73 -14.87
CA GLU A 109 -2.67 2.51 -15.66
C GLU A 109 -3.34 1.35 -14.91
N ILE A 110 -2.96 1.12 -13.65
CA ILE A 110 -3.54 0.11 -12.75
C ILE A 110 -5.04 0.36 -12.55
N LEU A 111 -5.43 1.60 -12.28
CA LEU A 111 -6.83 1.97 -12.06
C LEU A 111 -7.67 1.82 -13.34
N ARG A 112 -7.10 2.18 -14.49
CA ARG A 112 -7.73 2.04 -15.82
C ARG A 112 -7.97 0.58 -16.19
N GLU A 113 -7.01 -0.29 -15.88
CA GLU A 113 -7.11 -1.74 -16.13
C GLU A 113 -7.99 -2.47 -15.11
N GLN A 114 -8.46 -1.77 -14.06
CA GLN A 114 -9.26 -2.36 -12.98
C GLN A 114 -8.56 -3.52 -12.29
N ASP A 115 -7.24 -3.37 -12.15
CA ASP A 115 -6.40 -4.25 -11.36
C ASP A 115 -6.93 -4.35 -9.93
N ALA A 116 -7.10 -5.57 -9.42
CA ALA A 116 -7.61 -5.77 -8.06
C ALA A 116 -6.57 -5.38 -7.01
N LEU A 117 -6.98 -4.54 -6.07
CA LEU A 117 -6.18 -4.06 -4.94
C LEU A 117 -6.77 -4.47 -3.58
N THR A 118 -8.03 -4.90 -3.58
CA THR A 118 -8.81 -5.27 -2.39
C THR A 118 -9.55 -6.59 -2.60
N LEU A 119 -9.98 -7.23 -1.50
CA LEU A 119 -10.75 -8.48 -1.55
C LEU A 119 -12.05 -8.34 -2.36
N HIS A 120 -12.69 -7.17 -2.31
CA HIS A 120 -13.92 -6.90 -3.04
C HIS A 120 -13.71 -6.83 -4.56
N GLU A 121 -12.48 -6.58 -5.02
CA GLU A 121 -12.14 -6.51 -6.45
C GLU A 121 -11.73 -7.88 -7.03
N LEU A 122 -11.65 -8.93 -6.20
CA LEU A 122 -11.50 -10.31 -6.68
C LEU A 122 -12.73 -10.75 -7.49
N ARG A 123 -12.52 -11.56 -8.52
CA ARG A 123 -13.63 -12.16 -9.31
C ARG A 123 -14.33 -13.30 -8.59
N VAL A 124 -13.82 -13.73 -7.44
CA VAL A 124 -14.42 -14.73 -6.57
C VAL A 124 -14.73 -14.13 -5.21
N SER A 125 -15.78 -14.63 -4.58
CA SER A 125 -16.18 -14.29 -3.21
C SER A 125 -16.11 -15.52 -2.32
N GLY A 126 -16.26 -15.32 -1.00
CA GLY A 126 -16.36 -16.44 -0.07
C GLY A 126 -17.54 -17.37 -0.37
N LYS A 127 -18.62 -16.87 -1.00
CA LYS A 127 -19.74 -17.70 -1.43
C LYS A 127 -19.35 -18.62 -2.58
N ASP A 128 -18.52 -18.15 -3.51
CA ASP A 128 -18.02 -18.97 -4.62
C ASP A 128 -17.13 -20.10 -4.08
N LEU A 129 -16.25 -19.81 -3.11
CA LEU A 129 -15.40 -20.84 -2.48
C LEU A 129 -16.22 -21.89 -1.74
N ILE A 130 -17.26 -21.47 -1.00
CA ILE A 130 -18.15 -22.40 -0.30
C ILE A 130 -18.94 -23.27 -1.28
N ALA A 131 -19.44 -22.68 -2.37
CA ALA A 131 -20.13 -23.42 -3.43
C ALA A 131 -19.20 -24.42 -4.14
N ALA A 132 -17.90 -24.11 -4.22
CA ALA A 132 -16.87 -25.00 -4.76
C ALA A 132 -16.40 -26.08 -3.78
N GLY A 133 -17.01 -26.19 -2.59
CA GLY A 133 -16.77 -27.28 -1.63
C GLY A 133 -15.94 -26.90 -0.40
N MET A 134 -15.49 -25.64 -0.28
CA MET A 134 -14.79 -25.18 0.91
C MET A 134 -15.73 -25.08 2.11
N ARG A 135 -15.31 -25.58 3.27
CA ARG A 135 -16.11 -25.47 4.51
C ARG A 135 -16.17 -24.01 5.00
N PRO A 136 -17.34 -23.49 5.38
CA PRO A 136 -17.44 -22.14 5.95
C PRO A 136 -16.57 -21.98 7.20
N GLY A 137 -15.80 -20.90 7.27
CA GLY A 137 -14.95 -20.60 8.43
C GLY A 137 -13.85 -19.57 8.13
N PRO A 138 -12.96 -19.29 9.09
CA PRO A 138 -11.87 -18.32 8.95
C PRO A 138 -10.94 -18.60 7.78
N GLU A 139 -10.78 -19.87 7.40
CA GLU A 139 -9.95 -20.29 6.27
C GLU A 139 -10.42 -19.68 4.95
N VAL A 140 -11.74 -19.43 4.77
CA VAL A 140 -12.27 -18.75 3.57
C VAL A 140 -11.63 -17.37 3.39
N GLY A 141 -11.50 -16.62 4.50
CA GLY A 141 -10.86 -15.29 4.48
C GLY A 141 -9.38 -15.38 4.12
N LYS A 142 -8.65 -16.31 4.76
CA LYS A 142 -7.22 -16.53 4.49
C LYS A 142 -6.95 -16.94 3.04
N THR A 143 -7.82 -17.78 2.47
CA THR A 143 -7.73 -18.17 1.07
C THR A 143 -7.97 -16.98 0.14
N LEU A 144 -8.99 -16.15 0.40
CA LEU A 144 -9.21 -14.93 -0.39
C LEU A 144 -8.03 -13.95 -0.26
N GLU A 145 -7.42 -13.83 0.92
CA GLU A 145 -6.21 -13.03 1.12
C GLU A 145 -5.02 -13.57 0.32
N ALA A 146 -4.81 -14.88 0.30
CA ALA A 146 -3.77 -15.53 -0.51
C ALA A 146 -4.03 -15.35 -2.01
N MET A 147 -5.28 -15.47 -2.46
CA MET A 147 -5.69 -15.20 -3.83
C MET A 147 -5.45 -13.74 -4.22
N LEU A 148 -5.79 -12.80 -3.34
CA LEU A 148 -5.51 -11.38 -3.57
C LEU A 148 -4.00 -11.13 -3.67
N ALA A 149 -3.19 -11.76 -2.82
CA ALA A 149 -1.74 -11.65 -2.90
C ALA A 149 -1.22 -12.15 -4.27
N ASP A 150 -1.69 -13.29 -4.77
CA ASP A 150 -1.34 -13.82 -6.09
C ASP A 150 -1.80 -12.89 -7.23
N VAL A 151 -3.02 -12.36 -7.16
CA VAL A 151 -3.56 -11.41 -8.14
C VAL A 151 -2.80 -10.07 -8.15
N ILE A 152 -2.33 -9.61 -6.98
CA ILE A 152 -1.46 -8.43 -6.89
C ILE A 152 -0.08 -8.72 -7.54
N GLU A 153 0.39 -9.96 -7.52
CA GLU A 153 1.61 -10.34 -8.25
C GLU A 153 1.37 -10.42 -9.76
N CYS A 154 0.27 -11.05 -10.17
CA CYS A 154 -0.09 -11.30 -11.56
C CYS A 154 -1.59 -11.02 -11.80
N PRO A 155 -1.95 -9.95 -12.51
CA PRO A 155 -3.35 -9.47 -12.54
C PRO A 155 -4.24 -10.36 -13.41
N ALA A 156 -3.64 -11.04 -14.37
CA ALA A 156 -4.29 -12.01 -15.24
C ALA A 156 -4.86 -13.21 -14.46
N HIS A 157 -4.40 -13.44 -13.24
CA HIS A 157 -4.94 -14.46 -12.34
C HIS A 157 -6.34 -14.11 -11.80
N ASN A 158 -6.81 -12.86 -11.94
CA ASN A 158 -8.11 -12.44 -11.44
C ASN A 158 -9.27 -12.89 -12.34
N THR A 159 -9.43 -14.20 -12.53
CA THR A 159 -10.54 -14.83 -13.24
C THR A 159 -11.17 -15.91 -12.37
N LYS A 160 -12.46 -16.21 -12.58
CA LYS A 160 -13.10 -17.27 -11.80
C LYS A 160 -12.48 -18.63 -12.09
N GLU A 161 -12.15 -18.87 -13.36
CA GLU A 161 -11.57 -20.10 -13.86
C GLU A 161 -10.22 -20.38 -13.19
N TYR A 162 -9.36 -19.35 -13.10
CA TYR A 162 -8.06 -19.47 -12.45
C TYR A 162 -8.19 -19.62 -10.93
N LEU A 163 -9.00 -18.78 -10.28
CA LEU A 163 -9.09 -18.77 -8.82
C LEU A 163 -9.85 -19.97 -8.24
N LEU A 164 -10.74 -20.59 -9.01
CA LEU A 164 -11.49 -21.78 -8.62
C LEU A 164 -10.93 -23.08 -9.22
N GLU A 165 -9.70 -23.07 -9.74
CA GLU A 165 -9.01 -24.28 -10.17
C GLU A 165 -8.82 -25.26 -9.00
N GLU A 166 -9.06 -26.55 -9.24
CA GLU A 166 -8.89 -27.60 -8.23
C GLU A 166 -7.47 -27.57 -7.65
N GLY A 167 -7.36 -27.54 -6.31
CA GLY A 167 -6.07 -27.50 -5.59
C GLY A 167 -5.60 -26.10 -5.19
N ARG A 168 -6.31 -25.02 -5.55
CA ARG A 168 -5.99 -23.66 -5.08
C ARG A 168 -6.65 -23.26 -3.75
N PHE A 169 -7.65 -24.01 -3.30
CA PHE A 169 -8.44 -23.67 -2.11
C PHE A 169 -8.93 -24.89 -1.29
N ILE A 170 -8.46 -26.10 -1.63
CA ILE A 170 -8.78 -27.36 -0.94
C ILE A 170 -7.63 -27.76 -0.02
#